data_AF-A0A7C3TUZ6-F1
#
_entry.id   AF-A0A7C3TUZ6-F1
#
_cell.length_a   1.000
_cell.length_b   1.000
_cell.length_c   1.000
_cell.angle_alpha   90.00
_cell.angle_beta   90.00
_cell.angle_gamma   90.00
#
_symmetry.space_group_name_H-M   'P 1'
#
loop_
_entity.id
_entity.type
_entity.pdbx_description
1 polymer ?
#
loop_
_entity_poly.entity_id
_entity_poly.type
_entity_poly.pdbx_seq_one_letter_code
_entity_poly.pdbx_strand_id
1 'polypeptide(L)' 'MALFLFGLALRTVDKIVLYFRLEQELRELTAQEEALRQEVGALQKERQFLEEDWYIEKLAREKLHLVKPGEILVRVLEE' A
#
# COMPACT_ATOMS: atom_id res chain seq x y z
N MET A 1 21.14 -44.83 25.61
CA MET A 1 21.44 -44.02 24.40
C MET A 1 20.23 -43.82 23.51
N ALA A 2 19.59 -44.87 22.98
CA ALA A 2 18.44 -44.73 22.06
C ALA A 2 17.23 -43.96 22.64
N LEU A 3 16.81 -44.26 23.87
CA LEU A 3 15.70 -43.54 24.53
C LEU A 3 16.02 -42.07 24.80
N PHE A 4 17.29 -41.76 25.07
CA PHE A 4 17.75 -40.38 25.25
C PHE A 4 17.69 -39.60 23.94
N LEU A 5 18.16 -40.20 22.84
CA LEU A 5 18.06 -39.61 21.51
C LEU A 5 16.59 -39.44 21.07
N PHE A 6 15.73 -40.40 21.39
CA PHE A 6 14.30 -40.34 21.09
C PHE A 6 13.60 -39.21 21.86
N GLY A 7 13.90 -39.06 23.16
CA GLY A 7 13.39 -37.94 23.96
C GLY A 7 13.88 -36.58 23.46
N LEU A 8 15.12 -36.50 22.96
CA LEU A 8 15.68 -35.28 22.37
C LEU A 8 14.97 -34.95 21.05
N ALA A 9 14.76 -35.95 20.19
CA ALA A 9 14.08 -35.80 18.91
C ALA A 9 12.65 -35.25 19.09
N LEU A 10 11.86 -35.83 20.00
CA LEU A 10 10.51 -35.35 20.30
C LEU A 10 10.50 -33.89 20.76
N ARG A 11 11.48 -33.49 21.59
CA ARG A 11 11.60 -32.12 22.11
C ARG A 11 12.03 -31.09 21.06
N THR A 12 12.70 -31.54 19.99
CA THR A 12 13.16 -30.66 18.90
C THR A 12 12.14 -30.48 17.79
N VAL A 13 11.24 -31.43 17.58
CA VAL A 13 10.22 -31.36 16.52
C VAL A 13 9.32 -30.13 16.69
N ASP A 14 8.82 -29.88 17.90
CA ASP A 14 7.96 -28.72 18.18
C ASP A 14 8.68 -27.39 17.91
N LYS A 15 9.98 -27.32 18.23
CA LYS A 15 10.80 -26.12 18.00
C LYS A 15 11.03 -25.86 16.52
N ILE A 16 11.21 -26.92 15.72
CA ILE A 16 11.39 -26.81 14.27
C ILE A 16 10.11 -26.28 13.62
N VAL A 17 8.95 -26.82 14.00
CA VAL A 17 7.65 -26.34 13.49
C VAL A 17 7.42 -24.88 13.87
N LEU A 18 7.69 -24.52 15.13
CA LEU A 18 7.58 -23.14 15.59
C LEU A 18 8.50 -22.19 14.83
N TYR A 19 9.75 -22.60 14.60
CA TYR A 19 10.72 -21.82 13.84
C TYR A 19 10.21 -21.49 12.44
N PHE A 20 9.74 -22.49 11.68
CA PHE A 20 9.23 -22.26 10.32
C PHE A 20 7.99 -21.36 10.31
N ARG A 21 7.10 -21.51 11.29
CA ARG A 21 5.93 -20.62 11.42
C ARG A 21 6.37 -19.18 11.66
N LEU A 22 7.31 -18.97 12.58
CA LEU A 22 7.79 -17.64 12.94
C LEU A 22 8.56 -16.99 11.77
N GLU A 23 9.34 -17.78 11.05
CA GLU A 23 10.04 -17.34 9.84
C GLU A 23 9.07 -16.92 8.73
N GLN A 24 7.96 -17.66 8.57
CA GLN A 24 6.91 -17.28 7.63
C GLN A 24 6.19 -16.00 8.06
N GLU A 25 5.83 -15.88 9.34
CA GLU A 25 5.17 -14.70 9.90
C GLU A 25 6.06 -13.45 9.74
N LEU A 26 7.37 -13.58 9.98
CA LEU A 26 8.34 -12.50 9.74
C LEU A 26 8.37 -12.07 8.27
N ARG A 27 8.37 -13.02 7.32
CA ARG A 27 8.33 -12.70 5.89
C ARG A 27 7.05 -11.98 5.51
N GLU A 28 5.90 -12.46 5.99
CA GLU A 28 4.60 -11.85 5.72
C GLU A 28 4.51 -10.43 6.30
N LEU A 29 4.95 -10.23 7.53
CA LEU A 29 4.97 -8.90 8.16
C LEU A 29 5.92 -7.94 7.45
N THR A 30 7.10 -8.40 7.05
CA THR A 30 8.05 -7.58 6.28
C THR A 30 7.45 -7.15 4.95
N ALA A 31 6.80 -8.06 4.23
CA ALA A 31 6.14 -7.76 2.97
C ALA A 31 4.99 -6.77 3.14
N GLN A 32 4.20 -6.91 4.22
CA GLN A 32 3.13 -5.97 4.55
C GLN A 32 3.67 -4.58 4.90
N GLU A 33 4.74 -4.51 5.68
CA GLU A 33 5.38 -3.23 6.02
C GLU A 33 5.86 -2.51 4.76
N GLU A 34 6.51 -3.23 3.85
CA GLU A 34 7.01 -2.65 2.61
C GLU A 34 5.88 -2.18 1.69
N ALA A 35 4.80 -2.96 1.56
CA ALA A 35 3.60 -2.54 0.82
C ALA A 35 2.97 -1.27 1.42
N LEU A 36 2.84 -1.21 2.75
CA LEU A 36 2.25 -0.07 3.43
C LEU A 36 3.13 1.19 3.29
N ARG A 37 4.45 1.03 3.36
CA ARG A 37 5.41 2.14 3.10
C ARG A 37 5.26 2.69 1.68
N GLN A 38 5.07 1.81 0.68
CA GLN A 38 4.84 2.23 -0.69
C GLN A 38 3.50 2.98 -0.83
N GLU A 39 2.43 2.48 -0.20
CA GLU A 39 1.11 3.11 -0.20
C GLU A 39 1.16 4.50 0.45
N VAL A 40 1.79 4.62 1.61
CA VAL A 40 2.00 5.92 2.28
C VAL A 40 2.77 6.89 1.37
N GLY A 41 3.83 6.42 0.71
CA GLY A 41 4.59 7.25 -0.23
C GLY A 41 3.77 7.70 -1.45
N ALA A 42 2.89 6.85 -1.96
CA ALA A 42 1.97 7.20 -3.05
C ALA A 42 0.94 8.24 -2.60
N LEU A 43 0.31 8.03 -1.44
CA LEU A 43 -0.67 8.94 -0.86
C LEU A 43 -0.06 10.30 -0.50
N GLN A 44 1.18 10.33 0.00
CA GLN A 44 1.90 11.57 0.26
C GLN A 44 2.16 12.39 -1.02
N LYS A 45 2.51 11.72 -2.12
CA LYS A 45 2.65 12.39 -3.43
C LYS A 45 1.31 12.93 -3.92
N GLU A 46 0.24 12.15 -3.82
CA GLU A 46 -1.12 12.60 -4.18
C GLU A 46 -1.54 13.81 -3.34
N ARG A 47 -1.25 13.78 -2.03
CA ARG A 47 -1.47 14.90 -1.12
C ARG A 47 -0.72 16.17 -1.53
N GLN A 48 0.53 16.06 -1.99
CA GLN A 48 1.26 17.23 -2.48
C GLN A 48 0.57 17.89 -3.68
N PHE A 49 0.06 17.11 -4.64
CA PHE A 49 -0.70 17.66 -5.76
C PHE A 49 -2.02 18.32 -5.32
N LEU A 50 -2.67 17.74 -4.30
CA LEU A 50 -3.93 18.25 -3.75
C LEU A 50 -3.76 19.45 -2.81
N GLU A 51 -2.54 19.77 -2.36
CA GLU A 51 -2.27 20.94 -1.50
C GLU A 51 -2.04 22.23 -2.29
N GLU A 52 -1.90 22.14 -3.60
CA GLU A 52 -1.76 23.33 -4.44
C GLU A 52 -3.15 23.86 -4.82
N ASP A 53 -3.52 25.03 -4.29
CA ASP A 53 -4.83 25.67 -4.48
C ASP A 53 -5.24 25.78 -5.96
N TRP A 54 -4.29 25.98 -6.88
CA TRP A 54 -4.55 26.05 -8.32
C TRP A 54 -5.01 24.71 -8.91
N TYR A 55 -4.54 23.58 -8.36
CA TYR A 55 -4.91 22.24 -8.80
C TYR A 55 -6.32 21.89 -8.32
N ILE A 56 -6.64 22.21 -7.07
CA ILE A 56 -8.01 22.11 -6.53
C ILE A 56 -8.97 22.97 -7.38
N GLU A 57 -8.60 24.22 -7.65
CA GLU A 57 -9.42 25.14 -8.44
C GLU A 57 -9.64 24.60 -9.86
N LYS A 58 -8.58 24.09 -10.52
CA LYS A 58 -8.67 23.48 -11.85
C LYS A 58 -9.61 22.25 -11.85
N LEU A 59 -9.44 21.33 -10.90
CA LEU A 59 -10.25 20.12 -10.80
C LEU A 59 -11.73 20.44 -10.51
N ALA A 60 -11.99 21.41 -9.62
CA ALA A 60 -13.33 21.89 -9.35
C ALA A 60 -13.95 22.54 -10.60
N ARG A 61 -13.18 23.34 -11.34
CA ARG A 61 -13.62 23.96 -12.59
C ARG A 61 -13.98 22.91 -13.65
N GLU A 62 -13.19 21.85 -13.82
CA GLU A 62 -13.49 20.75 -14.73
C GLU A 62 -14.78 20.00 -14.34
N LYS A 63 -14.91 19.61 -13.06
CA LYS A 63 -16.09 18.88 -12.55
C LYS A 63 -17.38 19.69 -12.57
N LEU A 64 -17.29 21.00 -12.32
CA LEU A 64 -18.44 21.91 -12.28
C LEU A 64 -18.68 22.62 -13.62
N HIS A 65 -17.87 22.32 -14.64
CA HIS A 65 -17.93 22.95 -15.97
C HIS A 65 -17.83 24.48 -15.92
N LEU A 66 -17.00 24.99 -15.02
CA LEU A 66 -16.76 26.43 -14.83
C LEU A 66 -15.54 26.86 -15.66
N VAL A 67 -15.60 28.06 -16.23
CA VAL A 67 -14.52 28.70 -17.01
C VAL A 67 -14.21 30.08 -16.47
N LYS A 68 -12.96 30.53 -16.59
CA LYS A 68 -12.58 31.89 -16.19
C LYS A 68 -13.15 32.92 -17.17
N PRO A 69 -13.37 34.18 -16.73
CA PRO A 69 -13.77 35.26 -17.62
C PRO A 69 -12.77 35.39 -18.78
N GLY A 70 -13.24 35.18 -20.01
CA GLY A 70 -12.41 35.21 -21.23
C GLY A 70 -12.01 33.84 -21.81
N GLU A 71 -12.33 32.72 -21.14
CA GLU A 71 -12.13 31.37 -21.67
C GLU A 71 -13.38 30.88 -22.43
N ILE A 72 -13.19 30.18 -23.56
CA ILE A 72 -14.27 29.61 -24.38
C ILE A 72 -14.33 28.10 -24.15
N LEU A 73 -15.46 27.61 -23.64
CA LEU A 73 -15.69 26.18 -23.37
C LEU A 73 -16.13 25.48 -24.67
N VAL A 74 -15.27 24.65 -25.24
CA VAL A 74 -15.60 23.83 -26.43
C VAL A 74 -15.93 22.42 -25.98
N ARG A 75 -17.15 21.95 -26.23
CA ARG A 75 -17.54 20.54 -26.09
C ARG A 75 -17.73 19.94 -27.48
N VAL A 76 -17.12 18.78 -27.71
CA VAL A 76 -17.40 17.95 -28.88
C VAL A 76 -18.68 17.18 -28.59
N LEU A 77 -19.72 17.41 -29.39
CA LEU A 77 -20.90 16.57 -29.41
C LEU A 77 -20.59 15.42 -30.37
N GLU A 78 -20.45 14.20 -29.84
CA GLU A 78 -20.47 13.01 -30.69
C GLU A 78 -21.93 12.72 -31.06
N GLU A 79 -22.22 12.67 -32.37
CA GLU A 79 -23.53 12.34 -32.96
C GLU A 79 -23.85 10.84 -32.88
#